data_AF-A0A521VPV7-F1
#
_entry.id   AF-A0A521VPV7-F1
#
_cell.length_a   1.000
_cell.length_b   1.000
_cell.length_c   1.000
_cell.angle_alpha   90.00
_cell.angle_beta   90.00
_cell.angle_gamma   90.00
#
_symmetry.space_group_name_H-M   'P 1'
#
loop_
_entity.id
_entity.type
_entity.pdbx_description
1 polymer ?
#
loop_
_entity_poly.entity_id
_entity_poly.type
_entity_poly.pdbx_seq_one_letter_code
_entity_poly.pdbx_strand_id
1 'polypeptide(L)'
;MIDNAGLLIRPVVALIFLLGGVLLLRRSGSRWGALCITAGAVLFLGAELYGVFTLRPFVGRFFDEAWRQQIATVDVAATLGLLLCAVGLVMHTSGNSRQRPDAALMTHRNPS
;
A
#
# COMPACT_ATOMS: atom_id res chain seq x y z
N MET A 1 -13.27 -21.24 -3.23
CA MET A 1 -12.99 -20.80 -4.62
C MET A 1 -12.37 -19.42 -4.54
N ILE A 2 -11.12 -19.26 -5.01
CA ILE A 2 -10.64 -17.91 -5.35
C ILE A 2 -11.40 -17.55 -6.62
N ASP A 3 -12.54 -16.87 -6.47
CA ASP A 3 -13.28 -16.38 -7.61
C ASP A 3 -12.37 -15.46 -8.41
N ASN A 4 -12.35 -15.60 -9.73
CA ASN A 4 -11.49 -14.83 -10.64
C ASN A 4 -11.54 -13.31 -10.38
N ALA A 5 -12.62 -12.83 -9.75
CA ALA A 5 -12.75 -11.48 -9.22
C ALA A 5 -11.60 -11.08 -8.27
N GLY A 6 -11.22 -11.94 -7.32
CA GLY A 6 -10.12 -11.67 -6.39
C GLY A 6 -8.77 -11.47 -7.09
N LEU A 7 -8.57 -12.14 -8.24
CA LEU A 7 -7.36 -12.03 -9.05
C LEU A 7 -7.20 -10.68 -9.73
N LEU A 8 -8.32 -10.04 -10.08
CA LEU A 8 -8.33 -8.73 -10.72
C LEU A 8 -8.34 -7.62 -9.67
N ILE A 9 -9.10 -7.79 -8.59
CA ILE A 9 -9.29 -6.75 -7.57
C ILE A 9 -7.98 -6.44 -6.84
N ARG A 10 -7.23 -7.46 -6.40
CA ARG A 10 -6.00 -7.28 -5.61
C ARG A 10 -4.91 -6.44 -6.33
N PRO A 11 -4.52 -6.73 -7.58
CA PRO A 11 -3.56 -5.89 -8.30
C PRO A 11 -4.11 -4.49 -8.63
N VAL A 12 -5.42 -4.35 -8.88
CA VAL A 12 -6.05 -3.03 -9.09
C VAL A 12 -5.97 -2.18 -7.82
N VAL A 13 -6.26 -2.76 -6.65
CA VAL A 13 -6.10 -2.08 -5.36
C VAL A 13 -4.65 -1.65 -5.14
N ALA A 14 -3.70 -2.53 -5.42
CA ALA A 14 -2.28 -2.23 -5.32
C ALA A 14 -1.88 -1.04 -6.21
N LEU A 15 -2.37 -1.00 -7.45
CA LEU A 15 -2.15 0.10 -8.39
C LEU A 15 -2.72 1.43 -7.88
N ILE A 16 -3.92 1.42 -7.30
CA ILE A 16 -4.53 2.62 -6.71
C ILE A 16 -3.65 3.17 -5.58
N PHE A 17 -3.18 2.30 -4.68
CA PHE A 17 -2.28 2.69 -3.59
C PHE A 17 -0.94 3.22 -4.12
N LEU A 18 -0.38 2.60 -5.16
CA LEU A 18 0.86 3.03 -5.79
C LEU A 18 0.69 4.42 -6.41
N LEU A 19 -0.39 4.63 -7.16
CA LEU A 19 -0.70 5.91 -7.79
C LEU A 19 -0.87 7.01 -6.74
N GLY A 20 -1.61 6.71 -5.66
CA GLY A 20 -1.80 7.60 -4.52
C GLY A 20 -0.47 7.97 -3.84
N GLY A 21 0.39 6.98 -3.56
CA GLY A 21 1.71 7.22 -2.98
C GLY A 21 2.61 8.08 -3.87
N VAL A 22 2.65 7.82 -5.18
CA VAL A 22 3.44 8.60 -6.14
C VAL A 22 2.93 10.03 -6.27
N LEU A 23 1.61 10.22 -6.30
CA LEU A 23 1.00 11.55 -6.30
C LEU A 23 1.32 12.33 -5.02
N LEU A 24 1.28 11.66 -3.87
CA LEU A 24 1.65 12.25 -2.58
C LEU A 24 3.14 12.62 -2.53
N LEU A 25 4.04 11.80 -3.07
CA LEU A 25 5.47 12.13 -3.18
C LEU A 25 5.72 13.43 -3.96
N ARG A 26 4.90 13.71 -4.98
CA ARG A 26 5.05 14.91 -5.82
C ARG A 26 4.50 16.18 -5.17
N ARG A 27 3.55 16.07 -4.24
CA ARG A 27 2.75 17.23 -3.77
C ARG A 27 2.82 17.49 -2.25
N SER A 28 3.36 16.56 -1.46
CA SER A 28 3.30 16.60 0.01
C SER A 28 4.59 17.10 0.66
N GLY A 29 4.45 17.87 1.75
CA GLY A 29 5.55 18.23 2.66
C GLY A 29 6.07 17.06 3.53
N SER A 30 5.24 16.02 3.73
CA SER A 30 5.63 14.81 4.47
C SER A 30 6.06 13.70 3.51
N ARG A 31 7.38 13.66 3.21
CA ARG A 31 8.00 12.68 2.30
C ARG A 31 7.99 11.26 2.85
N TRP A 32 8.13 11.10 4.17
CA TRP A 32 8.21 9.80 4.82
C TRP A 32 6.91 8.99 4.73
N GLY A 33 5.75 9.61 4.97
CA GLY A 33 4.46 8.93 4.83
C GLY A 33 4.19 8.49 3.38
N ALA A 34 4.54 9.33 2.40
CA ALA A 34 4.38 9.00 1.00
C ALA A 34 5.33 7.86 0.55
N LEU A 35 6.58 7.84 1.04
CA LEU A 35 7.52 6.74 0.81
C LEU A 35 6.98 5.41 1.35
N CYS A 36 6.45 5.39 2.58
CA CYS A 36 5.83 4.19 3.16
C CYS A 36 4.65 3.68 2.31
N ILE A 37 3.79 4.58 1.81
CA ILE A 37 2.69 4.19 0.92
C ILE A 37 3.23 3.57 -0.38
N THR A 38 4.22 4.19 -1.01
CA THR A 38 4.79 3.66 -2.26
C THR A 38 5.48 2.33 -2.08
N ALA A 39 6.33 2.19 -1.05
CA ALA A 39 7.05 0.95 -0.79
C ALA A 39 6.08 -0.19 -0.43
N GLY A 40 5.03 0.10 0.34
CA GLY A 40 3.99 -0.86 0.69
C GLY A 40 3.21 -1.33 -0.53
N ALA A 41 2.85 -0.40 -1.41
CA ALA A 41 2.12 -0.69 -2.64
C ALA A 41 2.96 -1.54 -3.62
N VAL A 42 4.26 -1.28 -3.74
CA VAL A 42 5.18 -2.09 -4.55
C VAL A 42 5.32 -3.50 -3.98
N LEU A 43 5.49 -3.64 -2.66
CA LEU A 43 5.56 -4.94 -1.99
C LEU A 43 4.29 -5.76 -2.19
N PHE A 44 3.13 -5.13 -2.00
CA PHE A 44 1.83 -5.78 -2.18
C PHE A 44 1.61 -6.18 -3.65
N LEU A 45 1.90 -5.29 -4.61
CA LEU A 45 1.79 -5.59 -6.04
C LEU A 45 2.74 -6.72 -6.46
N GLY A 46 3.98 -6.70 -5.98
CA GLY A 46 4.99 -7.72 -6.27
C GLY A 46 4.59 -9.11 -5.75
N ALA A 47 4.06 -9.16 -4.52
CA ALA A 47 3.55 -10.39 -3.93
C ALA A 47 2.37 -10.97 -4.74
N GLU A 48 1.41 -10.13 -5.12
CA GLU A 48 0.25 -10.55 -5.93
C GLU A 48 0.67 -11.01 -7.34
N LEU A 49 1.54 -10.28 -8.02
CA LEU A 49 2.06 -10.69 -9.33
C LEU A 49 2.82 -12.01 -9.24
N TYR A 50 3.69 -12.18 -8.23
CA TYR A 50 4.40 -13.43 -8.01
C TYR A 50 3.43 -14.59 -7.70
N GLY A 51 2.37 -14.34 -6.92
CA GLY A 51 1.32 -15.33 -6.69
C GLY A 51 0.58 -15.74 -7.97
N VAL A 52 0.33 -14.79 -8.87
CA VAL A 52 -0.33 -15.07 -10.15
C VAL A 52 0.59 -15.82 -11.12
N PHE A 53 1.86 -15.41 -11.26
CA PHE A 53 2.77 -16.00 -12.25
C PHE A 53 3.45 -17.28 -11.79
N THR A 54 3.83 -17.35 -10.52
CA THR A 54 4.66 -18.44 -9.98
C THR A 54 3.80 -19.49 -9.26
N LEU A 55 2.77 -19.04 -8.53
CA LEU A 55 1.91 -19.92 -7.74
C LEU A 55 0.64 -20.43 -8.48
N ARG A 56 0.53 -20.20 -9.80
CA ARG A 56 -0.49 -20.87 -10.62
C ARG A 56 0.13 -21.75 -11.70
N PRO A 57 0.35 -23.03 -11.36
CA PRO A 57 -0.29 -24.08 -12.15
C PRO A 57 -0.99 -25.06 -11.21
N PHE A 58 -2.28 -24.82 -10.95
CA PHE A 58 -3.15 -25.80 -10.27
C PHE A 58 -3.47 -27.03 -11.14
N VAL A 59 -2.96 -27.10 -12.37
CA VAL A 59 -3.14 -28.25 -13.26
C VAL A 59 -1.89 -29.13 -13.18
N GLY A 60 -1.95 -30.18 -12.36
CA GLY A 60 -1.06 -31.35 -12.49
C GLY A 60 0.25 -31.38 -11.69
N ARG A 61 0.47 -30.49 -10.71
CA ARG A 61 1.65 -30.58 -9.83
C ARG A 61 1.37 -31.41 -8.57
N PHE A 62 2.34 -32.27 -8.22
CA PHE A 62 2.32 -33.08 -7.00
C PHE A 62 2.43 -32.20 -5.74
N PHE A 63 1.86 -32.67 -4.63
CA PHE A 63 1.95 -32.00 -3.32
C PHE A 63 3.43 -31.85 -2.92
N ASP A 64 3.89 -30.61 -2.78
CA ASP A 64 5.26 -30.27 -2.39
C ASP A 64 5.20 -29.31 -1.18
N GLU A 65 5.93 -29.59 -0.09
CA GLU A 65 5.96 -28.74 1.11
C GLU A 65 6.49 -27.33 0.78
N ALA A 66 7.44 -27.23 -0.16
CA ALA A 66 8.01 -25.97 -0.60
C ALA A 66 6.95 -25.02 -1.19
N TRP A 67 5.90 -25.58 -1.80
CA TRP A 67 4.79 -24.82 -2.36
C TRP A 67 3.95 -24.12 -1.29
N ARG A 68 3.63 -24.80 -0.19
CA ARG A 68 2.91 -24.19 0.95
C ARG A 68 3.72 -23.05 1.56
N GLN A 69 5.03 -23.24 1.67
CA GLN A 69 5.93 -22.24 2.22
C GLN A 69 6.00 -20.99 1.31
N GLN A 70 5.98 -21.17 -0.02
CA GLN A 70 5.91 -20.07 -0.98
C GLN A 70 4.57 -19.31 -0.95
N ILE A 71 3.44 -20.01 -0.77
CA ILE A 71 2.14 -19.33 -0.60
C ILE A 71 2.16 -18.49 0.68
N ALA A 72 2.64 -19.07 1.78
CA ALA A 72 2.70 -18.37 3.06
C ALA A 72 3.59 -17.13 3.01
N THR A 73 4.75 -17.20 2.34
CA THR A 73 5.63 -16.03 2.19
C THR A 73 5.00 -14.94 1.35
N VAL A 74 4.25 -15.29 0.30
CA VAL A 74 3.51 -14.34 -0.53
C VAL A 74 2.41 -13.66 0.27
N ASP A 75 1.61 -14.41 1.03
CA ASP A 75 0.55 -13.85 1.87
C ASP A 75 1.12 -12.93 2.97
N VAL A 76 2.24 -13.32 3.58
CA VAL A 76 2.94 -12.48 4.57
C VAL A 76 3.47 -11.21 3.93
N ALA A 77 4.12 -11.30 2.76
CA ALA A 77 4.64 -10.13 2.05
C ALA A 77 3.51 -9.17 1.63
N ALA A 78 2.39 -9.70 1.14
CA ALA A 78 1.21 -8.93 0.80
C ALA A 78 0.64 -8.20 2.03
N THR A 79 0.52 -8.90 3.15
CA THR A 79 0.02 -8.33 4.42
C THR A 79 0.94 -7.24 4.95
N LEU A 80 2.26 -7.45 4.91
CA LEU A 80 3.25 -6.43 5.30
C LEU A 80 3.18 -5.21 4.37
N GLY A 81 2.99 -5.41 3.07
CA GLY A 81 2.79 -4.32 2.11
C GLY A 81 1.58 -3.45 2.45
N LEU A 82 0.44 -4.07 2.76
CA LEU A 82 -0.76 -3.36 3.19
C LEU A 82 -0.59 -2.63 4.53
N LEU A 83 0.09 -3.25 5.50
CA LEU A 83 0.41 -2.61 6.77
C LEU A 83 1.29 -1.37 6.57
N LEU A 84 2.29 -1.45 5.68
CA LEU A 84 3.16 -0.32 5.37
C LEU A 84 2.36 0.85 4.73
N CYS A 85 1.43 0.53 3.83
CA CYS A 85 0.50 1.51 3.27
C CYS A 85 -0.36 2.19 4.35
N ALA A 86 -0.90 1.41 5.28
CA ALA A 86 -1.71 1.94 6.39
C ALA A 86 -0.89 2.85 7.31
N VAL A 87 0.32 2.44 7.69
CA VAL A 87 1.24 3.27 8.49
C VAL A 87 1.56 4.57 7.77
N GLY A 88 1.87 4.51 6.46
CA GLY A 88 2.15 5.69 5.66
C GLY A 88 0.98 6.69 5.60
N LEU A 89 -0.26 6.18 5.50
CA LEU A 89 -1.48 6.99 5.56
C LEU A 89 -1.65 7.69 6.92
N VAL A 90 -1.43 6.98 8.04
CA VAL A 90 -1.50 7.57 9.39
C VAL A 90 -0.43 8.64 9.55
N MET A 91 0.83 8.34 9.20
CA MET A 91 1.94 9.29 9.29
C MET A 91 1.71 10.54 8.43
N HIS A 92 1.17 10.36 7.22
CA HIS A 92 0.84 11.48 6.34
C HIS A 92 -0.26 12.35 6.95
N THR A 93 -1.31 11.75 7.51
CA THR A 93 -2.40 12.47 8.18
C THR A 93 -1.89 13.23 9.41
N SER A 94 -1.12 12.58 10.29
CA SER A 94 -0.57 13.22 11.49
C SER A 94 0.40 14.36 11.17
N GLY A 95 1.19 14.23 10.10
CA GLY A 95 2.09 15.29 9.64
C GLY A 95 1.32 16.52 9.11
N ASN A 96 0.24 16.29 8.36
CA ASN A 96 -0.59 17.35 7.81
C ASN A 96 -1.38 18.10 8.91
N SER A 97 -1.85 17.39 9.94
CA SER A 97 -2.55 18.00 11.09
C SER A 97 -1.68 18.96 11.90
N ARG A 98 -0.38 18.67 12.04
CA ARG A 98 0.58 19.56 12.73
C ARG A 98 0.87 20.84 11.97
N GLN A 99 0.66 20.86 10.66
CA GLN A 99 0.94 22.02 9.81
C GLN A 99 -0.25 23.00 9.74
N ARG A 100 -1.41 22.63 10.29
CA ARG A 100 -2.68 23.38 10.21
C ARG A 100 -3.22 24.04 11.49
N PRO A 101 -2.58 24.06 12.69
CA PRO A 101 -3.17 24.74 13.84
C PRO A 101 -3.09 26.28 13.77
N ASP A 102 -2.12 26.85 13.05
CA ASP A 102 -1.82 28.29 13.16
C ASP A 102 -2.53 29.18 12.12
N ALA A 103 -3.09 28.60 11.05
CA ALA A 103 -3.74 29.38 10.00
C ALA A 103 -5.09 29.98 10.43
N ALA A 104 -5.75 29.40 11.44
CA ALA A 104 -7.04 29.88 11.93
C ALA A 104 -6.92 31.03 12.94
N LEU A 105 -5.74 31.26 13.54
CA LEU A 105 -5.56 32.27 14.58
C LEU A 105 -5.08 33.64 14.06
N MET A 106 -4.66 33.73 12.80
CA MET A 106 -4.07 34.97 12.25
C MET A 106 -5.05 35.90 11.53
N THR A 107 -6.28 35.48 11.24
CA THR A 107 -7.26 36.33 10.51
C THR A 107 -8.09 37.25 11.39
N HIS A 108 -7.93 37.23 12.72
CA HIS A 108 -8.72 38.07 13.64
C HIS A 108 -7.96 39.26 14.27
N ARG A 109 -6.73 39.54 13.83
CA ARG A 109 -5.93 40.68 14.30
C ARG A 109 -5.71 41.68 13.16
N ASN A 110 -6.75 42.44 12.82
CA ASN A 110 -6.54 43.74 12.21
C ASN A 110 -7.48 44.78 12.83
N PRO A 111 -6.99 45.62 13.76
CA PRO A 111 -7.65 46.85 14.17
C PRO A 111 -7.09 48.02 13.35
N SER A 112 -7.89 48.56 12.46
CA SER A 112 -7.76 49.92 11.94
C SER A 112 -9.11 50.41 11.45
#